data_AF-A0A7R9ITI1-F1
#
_entry.id   AF-A0A7R9ITI1-F1
#
_cell.length_a   1.000
_cell.length_b   1.000
_cell.length_c   1.000
_cell.angle_alpha   90.00
_cell.angle_beta   90.00
_cell.angle_gamma   90.00
#
_symmetry.space_group_name_H-M   'P 1'
#
loop_
_entity.id
_entity.type
_entity.pdbx_description
1 polymer ?
#
loop_
_entity_poly.entity_id
_entity_poly.type
_entity_poly.pdbx_seq_one_letter_code
_entity_poly.pdbx_strand_id
1 'polypeptide(L)'
;MECGKFVSYTERKESMNRNTKTTILAQGDNQVICGKYKVQKTLNEVELTTAINGIIRENRNIMQAIETGTQRLGLIINRDETLQSADFLVYGKVPIYRGSIRGLETKRWSRVTCVTNDQLPTLANTMSSISSNALTVAHFSNSPLNCMIHYNFLGNLGRIILEIHNPAIKSQIKYKVKNPERLLLREYKALVLYLDPCLGGACGMSLTRFLIRGFPDPLTESLPFWVIVHNNGPAWLKKLSIQVGAPKFSQLTTEAFKKLLEDPSCLNISGGINPLSMIKDEIKQSLINNSGKIKNNIMKSALCYLNHNEGRVLDYLKSIKPLFPRFLSEYLSGTYLGIVQVNCKQSRVFARCLNDMFVGLQIWACSSSKADKLRWESWGEPVYGATVPHPIEVLSRPIRQGTTCPPCQDYPPTSYYVSILVPHGLTYYKTTRGPYKAYLGSKTSETTSVLRPWEREAKVPLIKRAVKLRSAIGWFVDGIIQNLESITGECWENKIEGSKRTGSALHRFSCSRQSSAGYAAMSPSKLTWMCLTTDTLSILNSINHDFMHQSLLIYVQATIAEVMDGHPEQGCAASLL
;
A
#
# COMPACT_ATOMS: atom_id res chain seq x y z
N MET A 1 13.20 25.96 4.37
CA MET A 1 13.59 24.75 3.60
C MET A 1 14.98 24.86 2.99
N GLU A 2 15.49 26.07 2.72
CA GLU A 2 16.84 26.28 2.16
C GLU A 2 17.97 26.06 3.17
N CYS A 3 17.85 26.52 4.42
CA CYS A 3 18.86 26.28 5.47
C CYS A 3 19.25 24.79 5.65
N GLY A 4 18.28 23.87 5.66
CA GLY A 4 18.57 22.43 5.81
C GLY A 4 19.31 21.81 4.61
N LYS A 5 19.15 22.38 3.40
CA LYS A 5 19.93 21.96 2.23
C LYS A 5 21.38 22.46 2.32
N PHE A 6 21.59 23.68 2.82
CA PHE A 6 22.92 24.25 3.01
C PHE A 6 23.72 23.50 4.08
N VAL A 7 23.11 23.13 5.21
CA VAL A 7 23.80 22.32 6.23
C VAL A 7 24.20 20.95 5.68
N SER A 8 23.30 20.26 4.97
CA SER A 8 23.61 18.97 4.33
C SER A 8 24.72 19.06 3.27
N TYR A 9 24.87 20.22 2.63
CA TYR A 9 25.94 20.48 1.67
C TYR A 9 27.28 20.71 2.37
N THR A 10 27.30 21.48 3.46
CA THR A 10 28.48 21.67 4.32
C THR A 10 28.95 20.34 4.91
N GLU A 11 28.02 19.53 5.43
CA GLU A 11 28.32 18.18 5.95
C GLU A 11 28.93 17.27 4.87
N ARG A 12 28.40 17.31 3.63
CA ARG A 12 28.99 16.56 2.51
C ARG A 12 30.38 17.06 2.15
N LYS A 13 30.57 18.38 2.08
CA LYS A 13 31.85 19.01 1.73
C LYS A 13 32.93 18.64 2.75
N GLU A 14 32.63 18.79 4.04
CA GLU A 14 33.58 18.48 5.12
C GLU A 14 33.86 16.97 5.23
N SER A 15 32.86 16.12 4.93
CA SER A 15 33.08 14.67 4.87
C SER A 15 33.93 14.24 3.67
N MET A 16 33.76 14.87 2.50
CA MET A 16 34.57 14.56 1.31
C MET A 16 36.03 14.95 1.49
N ASN A 17 36.28 16.08 2.16
CA ASN A 17 37.64 16.55 2.47
C ASN A 17 38.46 15.55 3.31
N ARG A 18 37.80 14.66 4.07
CA ARG A 18 38.45 13.67 4.95
C ARG A 18 38.40 12.22 4.46
N ASN A 19 37.99 12.01 3.19
CA ASN A 19 37.92 10.69 2.55
C ASN A 19 37.21 9.59 3.40
N THR A 20 36.27 10.01 4.25
CA THR A 20 35.49 9.11 5.10
C THR A 20 34.15 8.84 4.44
N LYS A 21 33.74 7.57 4.37
CA LYS A 21 32.45 7.20 3.79
C LYS A 21 31.33 7.55 4.77
N THR A 22 30.66 8.67 4.55
CA THR A 22 29.52 9.10 5.36
C THR A 22 28.19 8.89 4.64
N THR A 23 27.13 8.70 5.43
CA THR A 23 25.75 8.80 4.94
C THR A 23 24.98 9.75 5.85
N ILE A 24 24.24 10.66 5.23
CA ILE A 24 23.51 11.74 5.92
C ILE A 24 22.01 11.51 5.74
N LEU A 25 21.27 11.60 6.83
CA LEU A 25 19.80 11.63 6.85
C LEU A 25 19.36 12.97 7.43
N ALA A 26 18.64 13.78 6.66
CA ALA A 26 18.21 15.10 7.10
C ALA A 26 16.70 15.27 6.92
N GLN A 27 16.02 15.78 7.94
CA GLN A 27 14.60 16.17 7.89
C GLN A 27 14.40 17.55 8.53
N GLY A 28 15.07 18.57 8.01
CA GLY A 28 15.03 19.92 8.57
C GLY A 28 15.96 20.05 9.77
N ASP A 29 15.38 20.10 10.97
CA ASP A 29 16.08 20.22 12.27
C ASP A 29 16.79 18.92 12.66
N ASN A 30 16.12 17.78 12.46
CA ASN A 30 16.63 16.47 12.82
C ASN A 30 17.57 15.95 11.73
N GLN A 31 18.86 15.93 12.03
CA GLN A 31 19.93 15.51 11.13
C GLN A 31 20.75 14.40 11.79
N VAL A 32 21.10 13.39 11.00
CA VAL A 32 21.88 12.24 11.45
C VAL A 32 23.01 11.98 10.46
N ILE A 33 24.23 11.93 10.99
CA ILE A 33 25.45 11.71 10.22
C ILE A 33 26.01 10.36 10.64
N CYS A 34 26.14 9.44 9.69
CA CYS A 34 26.69 8.11 9.94
C CYS A 34 28.05 7.97 9.24
N GLY A 35 29.14 8.06 10.01
CA GLY A 35 30.48 7.68 9.55
C GLY A 35 30.61 6.17 9.47
N LYS A 36 31.09 5.63 8.35
CA LYS A 36 31.30 4.19 8.15
C LYS A 36 32.77 3.87 8.12
N TYR A 37 33.18 3.03 9.06
CA TYR A 37 34.56 2.56 9.20
C TYR A 37 34.58 1.04 9.08
N LYS A 38 35.66 0.49 8.50
CA LYS A 38 35.92 -0.94 8.45
C LYS A 38 37.27 -1.19 9.12
N VAL A 39 37.25 -1.89 10.25
CA VAL A 39 38.46 -2.29 10.96
C VAL A 39 39.01 -3.55 10.29
N GLN A 40 40.32 -3.63 10.11
CA GLN A 40 40.98 -4.86 9.64
C GLN A 40 40.94 -5.93 10.74
N LYS A 41 41.18 -7.20 10.42
CA LYS A 41 41.27 -8.24 11.45
C LYS A 41 42.48 -7.93 12.34
N THR A 42 42.24 -7.69 13.63
CA THR A 42 43.27 -7.45 14.64
C THR A 42 43.64 -8.75 15.34
N LEU A 43 44.89 -8.89 15.76
CA LEU A 43 45.38 -10.09 16.43
C LEU A 43 45.04 -10.07 17.93
N ASN A 44 45.12 -8.88 18.55
CA ASN A 44 44.97 -8.69 20.00
C ASN A 44 43.90 -7.64 20.34
N GLU A 45 43.31 -7.71 21.54
CA GLU A 45 42.32 -6.72 22.02
C GLU A 45 42.89 -5.29 22.12
N VAL A 46 44.20 -5.17 22.38
CA VAL A 46 44.91 -3.88 22.44
C VAL A 46 44.91 -3.19 21.07
N GLU A 47 45.15 -3.95 20.00
CA GLU A 47 45.09 -3.43 18.63
C GLU A 47 43.66 -3.02 18.26
N LEU A 48 42.67 -3.83 18.64
CA LEU A 48 41.25 -3.50 18.42
C LEU A 48 40.86 -2.20 19.13
N THR A 49 41.24 -2.07 20.40
CA THR A 49 40.99 -0.87 21.20
C THR A 49 41.67 0.35 20.60
N THR A 50 42.90 0.19 20.09
CA THR A 50 43.64 1.27 19.41
C THR A 50 42.95 1.69 18.12
N ALA A 51 42.47 0.73 17.32
CA ALA A 51 41.72 1.00 16.09
C ALA A 51 40.38 1.71 16.38
N ILE A 52 39.64 1.26 17.41
CA ILE A 52 38.39 1.89 17.85
C ILE A 52 38.64 3.32 18.34
N ASN A 53 39.69 3.55 19.13
CA ASN A 53 40.07 4.89 19.57
C ASN A 53 40.45 5.80 18.40
N GLY A 54 41.10 5.25 17.37
CA GLY A 54 41.35 5.93 16.10
C GLY A 54 40.06 6.37 15.41
N ILE A 55 39.06 5.48 15.33
CA ILE A 55 37.74 5.79 14.76
C ILE A 55 37.05 6.90 15.55
N ILE A 56 37.06 6.82 16.88
CA ILE A 56 36.46 7.84 17.76
C ILE A 56 37.13 9.20 17.53
N ARG A 57 38.46 9.23 17.40
CA ARG A 57 39.21 10.46 17.10
C ARG A 57 38.79 11.05 15.75
N GLU A 58 38.70 10.25 14.70
CA GLU A 58 38.25 10.74 13.40
C GLU A 58 36.80 11.22 13.41
N ASN A 59 35.91 10.55 14.15
CA ASN A 59 34.53 11.00 14.29
C ASN A 59 34.45 12.36 15.01
N ARG A 60 35.26 12.57 16.06
CA ARG A 60 35.35 13.89 16.74
C ARG A 60 35.87 14.97 15.80
N ASN A 61 36.89 14.67 15.00
CA ASN A 61 37.43 15.60 14.01
C ASN A 61 36.38 16.03 12.98
N ILE A 62 35.56 15.09 12.50
CA ILE A 62 34.44 15.37 11.58
C ILE A 62 33.42 16.29 12.25
N MET A 63 33.01 15.96 13.49
CA MET A 63 32.05 16.78 14.23
C MET A 63 32.56 18.21 14.47
N GLN A 64 33.85 18.37 14.81
CA GLN A 64 34.46 19.69 15.00
C GLN A 64 34.54 20.50 13.69
N ALA A 65 34.82 19.83 12.56
CA ALA A 65 34.81 20.46 11.25
C ALA A 65 33.41 20.93 10.86
N ILE A 66 32.39 20.10 11.11
CA ILE A 66 30.99 20.46 10.87
C ILE A 66 30.59 21.65 11.73
N GLU A 67 30.90 21.61 13.03
CA GLU A 67 30.61 22.70 13.97
C GLU A 67 31.24 24.02 13.52
N THR A 68 32.51 23.99 13.12
CA THR A 68 33.21 25.18 12.59
C THR A 68 32.54 25.66 11.29
N GLY A 69 32.17 24.74 10.40
CA GLY A 69 31.49 25.02 9.15
C GLY A 69 30.10 25.63 9.36
N THR A 70 29.32 25.11 10.32
CA THR A 70 28.00 25.63 10.66
C THR A 70 28.09 26.97 11.39
N GLN A 71 29.11 27.18 12.23
CA GLN A 71 29.32 28.45 12.93
C GLN A 71 29.66 29.58 11.96
N ARG A 72 30.42 29.30 10.88
CA ARG A 72 30.64 30.25 9.77
C ARG A 72 29.36 30.63 9.04
N LEU A 73 28.33 29.78 9.10
CA LEU A 73 27.00 30.04 8.55
C LEU A 73 26.05 30.69 9.58
N GLY A 74 26.53 31.01 10.79
CA GLY A 74 25.73 31.57 11.87
C GLY A 74 24.83 30.55 12.59
N LEU A 75 25.08 29.25 12.41
CA LEU A 75 24.32 28.17 13.04
C LEU A 75 25.12 27.57 14.21
N ILE A 76 24.49 27.52 15.38
CA ILE A 76 25.09 26.99 16.61
C ILE A 76 24.58 25.55 16.80
N ILE A 77 25.51 24.60 17.02
CA ILE A 77 25.19 23.21 17.37
C ILE A 77 25.30 23.06 18.88
N ASN A 78 24.24 22.59 19.54
CA ASN A 78 24.29 22.27 20.97
C ASN A 78 24.95 20.89 21.18
N ARG A 79 26.13 20.88 21.83
CA ARG A 79 26.87 19.65 22.11
C ARG A 79 26.14 18.75 23.10
N ASP A 80 25.41 19.33 24.05
CA ASP A 80 24.73 18.58 25.12
C ASP A 80 23.52 17.79 24.60
N GLU A 81 22.96 18.21 23.46
CA GLU A 81 21.84 17.53 22.79
C GLU A 81 22.30 16.57 21.69
N THR A 82 23.60 16.56 21.35
CA THR A 82 24.14 15.73 20.27
C THR A 82 24.38 14.31 20.73
N LEU A 83 23.59 13.36 20.22
CA LEU A 83 23.74 11.94 20.50
C LEU A 83 24.81 11.29 19.61
N GLN A 84 25.76 10.58 20.21
CA GLN A 84 26.73 9.73 19.50
C GLN A 84 26.57 8.27 19.93
N SER A 85 26.42 7.36 18.97
CA SER A 85 26.34 5.94 19.23
C SER A 85 26.75 5.12 18.01
N ALA A 86 27.32 3.93 18.23
CA ALA A 86 27.64 2.97 17.19
C ALA A 86 26.48 2.00 16.90
N ASP A 87 25.65 1.73 17.91
CA ASP A 87 24.61 0.68 17.87
C ASP A 87 23.17 1.23 17.90
N PHE A 88 23.00 2.53 18.12
CA PHE A 88 21.70 3.16 18.27
C PHE A 88 21.59 4.40 17.38
N LEU A 89 20.45 4.54 16.71
CA LEU A 89 20.15 5.68 15.86
C LEU A 89 18.68 6.04 16.01
N VAL A 90 18.38 7.34 16.08
CA VAL A 90 17.00 7.83 16.06
C VAL A 90 16.83 8.75 14.86
N TYR A 91 15.81 8.48 14.04
CA TYR A 91 15.46 9.36 12.94
C TYR A 91 13.94 9.55 12.89
N GLY A 92 13.47 10.80 12.95
CA GLY A 92 12.03 11.11 12.92
C GLY A 92 11.23 10.45 14.05
N LYS A 93 11.81 10.34 15.26
CA LYS A 93 11.23 9.63 16.43
C LYS A 93 11.07 8.11 16.22
N VAL A 94 11.74 7.53 15.23
CA VAL A 94 11.81 6.08 15.03
C VAL A 94 13.17 5.58 15.50
N PRO A 95 13.21 4.74 16.56
CA PRO A 95 14.45 4.14 17.03
C PRO A 95 14.90 2.98 16.12
N ILE A 96 16.20 2.97 15.82
CA ILE A 96 16.91 1.88 15.16
C ILE A 96 17.94 1.38 16.17
N TYR A 97 17.75 0.15 16.62
CA TYR A 97 18.61 -0.49 17.62
C TYR A 97 19.30 -1.70 17.00
N ARG A 98 20.63 -1.71 17.02
CA ARG A 98 21.49 -2.75 16.43
C ARG A 98 21.12 -3.09 14.97
N GLY A 99 20.80 -2.06 14.19
CA GLY A 99 20.38 -2.18 12.79
C GLY A 99 18.94 -2.67 12.58
N SER A 100 18.18 -2.96 13.64
CA SER A 100 16.75 -3.29 13.58
C SER A 100 15.91 -2.04 13.80
N ILE A 101 14.98 -1.78 12.89
CA ILE A 101 13.97 -0.72 13.08
C ILE A 101 12.97 -1.20 14.14
N ARG A 102 12.63 -0.34 15.10
CA ARG A 102 11.66 -0.67 16.16
C ARG A 102 10.47 0.28 16.08
N GLY A 103 9.28 -0.31 15.94
CA GLY A 103 8.02 0.42 16.01
C GLY A 103 7.66 0.79 17.45
N LEU A 104 7.14 2.01 17.65
CA LEU A 104 6.53 2.41 18.92
C LEU A 104 5.07 1.95 18.93
N GLU A 105 4.85 0.66 19.25
CA GLU A 105 3.52 0.04 19.19
C GLU A 105 2.51 0.72 20.13
N THR A 106 2.93 1.03 21.36
CA THR A 106 2.11 1.71 22.37
C THR A 106 1.55 3.03 21.85
N LYS A 107 2.39 3.86 21.23
CA LYS A 107 1.99 5.14 20.63
C LYS A 107 0.92 4.98 19.55
N ARG A 108 0.92 3.87 18.80
CA ARG A 108 -0.09 3.57 17.77
C ARG A 108 -1.37 3.05 18.40
N TRP A 109 -1.27 2.10 19.33
CA TRP A 109 -2.43 1.55 20.02
C TRP A 109 -3.16 2.58 20.88
N SER A 110 -2.47 3.56 21.47
CA SER A 110 -3.10 4.68 22.20
C SER A 110 -3.95 5.60 21.32
N ARG A 111 -3.86 5.52 19.99
CA ARG A 111 -4.58 6.41 19.04
C ARG A 111 -5.75 5.74 18.32
N VAL A 112 -6.07 4.48 18.63
CA VAL A 112 -7.02 3.70 17.83
C VAL A 112 -8.45 4.23 17.81
N THR A 113 -8.93 4.79 18.92
CA THR A 113 -10.27 5.42 19.00
C THR A 113 -10.22 6.93 18.75
N CYS A 114 -9.03 7.52 18.62
CA CYS A 114 -8.86 8.92 18.35
C CYS A 114 -9.08 9.19 16.86
N VAL A 115 -10.20 9.83 16.52
CA VAL A 115 -10.42 10.35 15.17
C VAL A 115 -9.56 11.58 14.91
N THR A 116 -9.24 11.83 13.64
CA THR A 116 -8.50 13.03 13.25
C THR A 116 -9.34 14.29 13.51
N ASN A 117 -8.67 15.44 13.63
CA ASN A 117 -9.34 16.73 13.76
C ASN A 117 -10.42 16.91 12.67
N ASP A 118 -11.53 17.58 13.03
CA ASP A 118 -12.70 17.86 12.21
C ASP A 118 -13.54 16.65 11.76
N GLN A 119 -13.19 15.42 12.14
CA GLN A 119 -14.00 14.24 11.85
C GLN A 119 -14.85 13.83 13.06
N LEU A 120 -16.14 13.62 12.82
CA LEU A 120 -17.00 12.99 13.81
C LEU A 120 -16.67 11.48 13.92
N PRO A 121 -16.69 10.91 15.14
CA PRO A 121 -16.64 9.46 15.32
C PRO A 121 -17.79 8.79 14.59
N THR A 122 -17.46 8.01 13.57
CA THR A 122 -18.38 7.17 12.82
C THR A 122 -17.82 5.75 12.79
N LEU A 123 -18.67 4.76 12.54
CA LEU A 123 -18.22 3.37 12.41
C LEU A 123 -17.09 3.27 11.37
N ALA A 124 -17.23 3.93 10.22
CA ALA A 124 -16.22 3.90 9.17
C ALA A 124 -14.89 4.55 9.60
N ASN A 125 -14.93 5.72 10.22
CA ASN A 125 -13.72 6.46 10.60
C ASN A 125 -12.98 5.78 11.75
N THR A 126 -13.69 5.34 12.79
CA THR A 126 -13.09 4.67 13.95
C THR A 126 -12.47 3.33 13.56
N MET A 127 -13.20 2.50 12.78
CA MET A 127 -12.66 1.22 12.31
C MET A 127 -11.50 1.40 11.31
N SER A 128 -11.53 2.43 10.47
CA SER A 128 -10.40 2.78 9.60
C SER A 128 -9.18 3.22 10.40
N SER A 129 -9.37 3.98 11.49
CA SER A 129 -8.29 4.33 12.43
C SER A 129 -7.68 3.09 13.09
N ILE A 130 -8.51 2.16 13.58
CA ILE A 130 -8.06 0.89 14.15
C ILE A 130 -7.28 0.06 13.12
N SER A 131 -7.83 -0.10 11.92
CA SER A 131 -7.23 -0.88 10.83
C SER A 131 -5.88 -0.29 10.38
N SER A 132 -5.81 1.03 10.16
CA SER A 132 -4.58 1.70 9.74
C SER A 132 -3.48 1.68 10.80
N ASN A 133 -3.83 1.83 12.09
CA ASN A 133 -2.88 1.67 13.18
C ASN A 133 -2.40 0.23 13.29
N ALA A 134 -3.29 -0.76 13.19
CA ALA A 134 -2.92 -2.19 13.23
C ALA A 134 -1.95 -2.57 12.10
N LEU A 135 -2.23 -2.15 10.86
CA LEU A 135 -1.32 -2.36 9.72
C LEU A 135 0.02 -1.64 9.90
N THR A 136 0.01 -0.45 10.52
CA THR A 136 1.25 0.29 10.80
C THR A 136 2.08 -0.41 11.87
N VAL A 137 1.45 -0.97 12.90
CA VAL A 137 2.16 -1.76 13.92
C VAL A 137 2.74 -3.02 13.30
N ALA A 138 1.94 -3.75 12.50
CA ALA A 138 2.41 -4.95 11.81
C ALA A 138 3.64 -4.67 10.93
N HIS A 139 3.64 -3.56 10.19
CA HIS A 139 4.76 -3.15 9.35
C HIS A 139 6.10 -2.99 10.09
N PHE A 140 6.06 -2.63 11.37
CA PHE A 140 7.27 -2.52 12.20
C PHE A 140 7.45 -3.70 13.17
N SER A 141 6.53 -4.66 13.18
CA SER A 141 6.60 -5.84 14.04
C SER A 141 7.28 -6.99 13.31
N ASN A 142 7.85 -7.92 14.08
CA ASN A 142 8.51 -9.10 13.53
C ASN A 142 7.52 -10.20 13.13
N SER A 143 6.29 -10.16 13.67
CA SER A 143 5.22 -11.10 13.35
C SER A 143 3.89 -10.33 13.26
N PRO A 144 3.05 -10.62 12.25
CA PRO A 144 1.75 -10.00 12.13
C PRO A 144 0.71 -10.58 13.11
N LEU A 145 0.98 -11.73 13.75
CA LEU A 145 0.00 -12.46 14.57
C LEU A 145 -0.56 -11.63 15.73
N ASN A 146 0.32 -11.01 16.52
CA ASN A 146 -0.09 -10.14 17.62
C ASN A 146 -0.92 -8.96 17.12
N CYS A 147 -0.60 -8.44 15.94
CA CYS A 147 -1.34 -7.34 15.32
C CYS A 147 -2.75 -7.79 14.88
N MET A 148 -2.90 -9.00 14.36
CA MET A 148 -4.21 -9.59 14.03
C MET A 148 -5.07 -9.80 15.28
N ILE A 149 -4.47 -10.27 16.38
CA ILE A 149 -5.16 -10.44 17.67
C ILE A 149 -5.60 -9.09 18.23
N HIS A 150 -4.69 -8.10 18.27
CA HIS A 150 -5.01 -6.75 18.73
C HIS A 150 -6.06 -6.08 17.84
N TYR A 151 -6.01 -6.30 16.51
CA TYR A 151 -7.04 -5.83 15.59
C TYR A 151 -8.41 -6.39 15.95
N ASN A 152 -8.50 -7.69 16.23
CA ASN A 152 -9.74 -8.32 16.67
C ASN A 152 -10.27 -7.69 17.97
N PHE A 153 -9.40 -7.56 18.97
CA PHE A 153 -9.76 -7.03 20.29
C PHE A 153 -10.18 -5.55 20.22
N LEU A 154 -9.31 -4.68 19.69
CA LEU A 154 -9.55 -3.24 19.63
C LEU A 154 -10.64 -2.88 18.63
N GLY A 155 -10.81 -3.67 17.56
CA GLY A 155 -11.93 -3.56 16.63
C GLY A 155 -13.27 -3.76 17.32
N ASN A 156 -13.39 -4.81 18.12
CA ASN A 156 -14.61 -5.04 18.91
C ASN A 156 -14.82 -4.00 20.01
N LEU A 157 -13.74 -3.54 20.67
CA LEU A 157 -13.82 -2.47 21.65
C LEU A 157 -14.34 -1.17 21.02
N GLY A 158 -13.76 -0.74 19.89
CA GLY A 158 -14.17 0.45 19.16
C GLY A 158 -15.62 0.37 18.66
N ARG A 159 -16.03 -0.81 18.18
CA ARG A 159 -17.43 -1.10 17.80
C ARG A 159 -18.38 -0.93 18.99
N ILE A 160 -18.08 -1.55 20.14
CA ILE A 160 -18.92 -1.48 21.34
C ILE A 160 -19.08 -0.02 21.82
N ILE A 161 -17.98 0.73 21.87
CA ILE A 161 -18.01 2.16 22.28
C ILE A 161 -18.95 2.97 21.37
N LEU A 162 -18.85 2.79 20.04
CA LEU A 162 -19.73 3.48 19.10
C LEU A 162 -21.18 2.99 19.15
N GLU A 163 -21.41 1.73 19.48
CA GLU A 163 -22.75 1.18 19.63
C GLU A 163 -23.48 1.75 20.85
N ILE A 164 -22.76 2.13 21.92
CA ILE A 164 -23.31 2.83 23.09
C ILE A 164 -23.82 4.22 22.68
N HIS A 165 -23.01 4.97 21.93
CA HIS A 165 -23.43 6.25 21.37
C HIS A 165 -22.63 6.55 20.10
N ASN A 166 -23.34 6.82 19.00
CA ASN A 166 -22.73 7.22 17.75
C ASN A 166 -23.10 8.69 17.46
N PRO A 167 -22.12 9.61 17.54
CA PRO A 167 -22.35 11.04 17.33
C PRO A 167 -22.99 11.40 15.99
N ALA A 168 -22.70 10.64 14.92
CA ALA A 168 -23.26 10.93 13.60
C ALA A 168 -24.77 10.70 13.51
N ILE A 169 -25.30 9.75 14.28
CA ILE A 169 -26.75 9.50 14.38
C ILE A 169 -27.38 10.16 15.62
N LYS A 170 -26.56 10.86 16.42
CA LYS A 170 -26.94 11.56 17.66
C LYS A 170 -27.71 10.68 18.64
N SER A 171 -27.43 9.38 18.65
CA SER A 171 -28.19 8.39 19.42
C SER A 171 -27.41 7.08 19.58
N GLN A 172 -27.95 6.19 20.40
CA GLN A 172 -27.51 4.81 20.47
C GLN A 172 -27.92 4.07 19.19
N ILE A 173 -27.04 3.24 18.63
CA ILE A 173 -27.29 2.56 17.35
C ILE A 173 -28.55 1.68 17.41
N LYS A 174 -28.80 1.03 18.56
CA LYS A 174 -29.95 0.14 18.75
C LYS A 174 -31.30 0.81 18.50
N TYR A 175 -31.44 2.12 18.75
CA TYR A 175 -32.70 2.84 18.58
C TYR A 175 -32.96 3.33 17.15
N LYS A 176 -31.94 3.28 16.28
CA LYS A 176 -32.02 3.79 14.90
C LYS A 176 -31.95 2.69 13.83
N VAL A 177 -31.55 1.48 14.20
CA VAL A 177 -31.50 0.33 13.29
C VAL A 177 -32.86 -0.38 13.28
N LYS A 178 -33.35 -0.72 12.08
CA LYS A 178 -34.66 -1.41 11.89
C LYS A 178 -34.78 -2.70 12.73
N ASN A 179 -33.71 -3.50 12.76
CA ASN A 179 -33.66 -4.79 13.46
C ASN A 179 -32.49 -4.80 14.46
N PRO A 180 -32.69 -4.31 15.70
CA PRO A 180 -31.62 -4.15 16.68
C PRO A 180 -30.99 -5.49 17.11
N GLU A 181 -31.75 -6.59 17.10
CA GLU A 181 -31.25 -7.93 17.43
C GLU A 181 -30.11 -8.39 16.53
N ARG A 182 -30.04 -7.87 15.29
CA ARG A 182 -28.96 -8.20 14.36
C ARG A 182 -27.60 -7.70 14.82
N LEU A 183 -27.55 -6.68 15.69
CA LEU A 183 -26.30 -6.19 16.27
C LEU A 183 -25.65 -7.23 17.20
N LEU A 184 -26.43 -8.16 17.73
CA LEU A 184 -25.94 -9.22 18.61
C LEU A 184 -25.37 -10.42 17.84
N LEU A 185 -25.78 -10.59 16.58
CA LEU A 185 -25.37 -11.70 15.72
C LEU A 185 -23.85 -11.72 15.49
N ARG A 186 -23.30 -12.94 15.41
CA ARG A 186 -21.86 -13.14 15.19
C ARG A 186 -21.46 -12.76 13.77
N GLU A 187 -22.38 -12.94 12.82
CA GLU A 187 -22.26 -12.57 11.42
C GLU A 187 -22.08 -11.06 11.28
N TYR A 188 -22.89 -10.27 11.98
CA TYR A 188 -22.76 -8.81 11.97
C TYR A 188 -21.37 -8.38 12.47
N LYS A 189 -20.93 -8.92 13.61
CA LYS A 189 -19.63 -8.62 14.21
C LYS A 189 -18.48 -8.99 13.26
N ALA A 190 -18.57 -10.15 12.60
CA ALA A 190 -17.59 -10.60 11.63
C ALA A 190 -17.57 -9.68 10.39
N LEU A 191 -18.73 -9.29 9.86
CA LEU A 191 -18.82 -8.42 8.68
C LEU A 191 -18.32 -7.01 8.96
N VAL A 192 -18.59 -6.44 10.13
CA VAL A 192 -18.10 -5.10 10.48
C VAL A 192 -16.58 -5.06 10.49
N LEU A 193 -15.94 -6.13 10.97
CA LEU A 193 -14.51 -6.17 11.19
C LEU A 193 -13.70 -6.73 10.00
N TYR A 194 -14.22 -7.73 9.31
CA TYR A 194 -13.45 -8.48 8.30
C TYR A 194 -13.94 -8.32 6.87
N LEU A 195 -15.11 -7.71 6.63
CA LEU A 195 -15.58 -7.45 5.27
C LEU A 195 -14.93 -6.19 4.70
N ASP A 196 -14.12 -6.37 3.67
CA ASP A 196 -13.50 -5.26 2.95
C ASP A 196 -14.54 -4.36 2.26
N PRO A 197 -14.27 -3.04 2.14
CA PRO A 197 -15.14 -2.12 1.42
C PRO A 197 -15.27 -2.43 -0.08
N CYS A 198 -14.33 -3.18 -0.66
CA CYS A 198 -14.40 -3.64 -2.06
C CYS A 198 -15.55 -4.64 -2.29
N LEU A 199 -15.96 -5.39 -1.26
CA LEU A 199 -17.06 -6.36 -1.27
C LEU A 199 -18.36 -5.81 -0.63
N GLY A 200 -18.43 -4.50 -0.40
CA GLY A 200 -19.61 -3.84 0.18
C GLY A 200 -19.59 -3.71 1.70
N GLY A 201 -18.44 -3.98 2.33
CA GLY A 201 -18.21 -3.64 3.74
C GLY A 201 -18.15 -2.13 3.96
N ALA A 202 -18.31 -1.70 5.21
CA ALA A 202 -18.12 -0.29 5.56
C ALA A 202 -16.62 0.06 5.67
N CYS A 203 -15.89 -0.73 6.45
CA CYS A 203 -14.59 -0.33 6.97
C CYS A 203 -13.71 -1.46 7.50
N GLY A 204 -14.24 -2.69 7.60
CA GLY A 204 -13.46 -3.85 7.96
C GLY A 204 -12.38 -4.15 6.94
N MET A 205 -11.43 -5.00 7.30
CA MET A 205 -10.43 -5.50 6.36
C MET A 205 -10.18 -6.98 6.54
N SER A 206 -9.93 -7.67 5.42
CA SER A 206 -9.44 -9.04 5.45
C SER A 206 -8.06 -9.12 6.12
N LEU A 207 -7.78 -10.27 6.74
CA LEU A 207 -6.49 -10.50 7.40
C LEU A 207 -5.33 -10.67 6.40
N THR A 208 -5.63 -10.92 5.13
CA THR A 208 -4.64 -11.00 4.04
C THR A 208 -3.85 -9.70 3.85
N ARG A 209 -4.44 -8.54 4.21
CA ARG A 209 -3.75 -7.24 4.19
C ARG A 209 -2.53 -7.14 5.10
N PHE A 210 -2.41 -8.00 6.10
CA PHE A 210 -1.22 -8.06 6.96
C PHE A 210 -0.03 -8.78 6.29
N LEU A 211 -0.23 -9.43 5.15
CA LEU A 211 0.81 -10.18 4.44
C LEU A 211 1.52 -9.31 3.39
N ILE A 212 0.76 -8.51 2.64
CA ILE A 212 1.27 -7.65 1.58
C ILE A 212 0.71 -6.24 1.76
N ARG A 213 1.60 -5.26 1.95
CA ARG A 213 1.18 -3.87 2.07
C ARG A 213 0.98 -3.29 0.67
N GLY A 214 -0.19 -2.71 0.41
CA GLY A 214 -0.46 -2.03 -0.86
C GLY A 214 -0.52 -3.00 -2.04
N PHE A 215 -1.13 -4.17 -1.85
CA PHE A 215 -1.48 -5.04 -2.97
C PHE A 215 -2.45 -4.30 -3.93
N PRO A 216 -2.30 -4.41 -5.26
CA PRO A 216 -3.03 -3.57 -6.20
C PRO A 216 -4.50 -3.93 -6.39
N ASP A 217 -4.90 -5.18 -6.15
CA ASP A 217 -6.29 -5.62 -6.30
C ASP A 217 -6.89 -6.08 -4.95
N PRO A 218 -7.62 -5.20 -4.24
CA PRO A 218 -8.21 -5.55 -2.96
C PRO A 218 -9.34 -6.60 -3.08
N LEU A 219 -9.89 -6.84 -4.28
CA LEU A 219 -10.96 -7.83 -4.47
C LEU A 219 -10.37 -9.25 -4.44
N THR A 220 -9.31 -9.48 -5.21
CA THR A 220 -8.57 -10.76 -5.22
C THR A 220 -7.71 -10.96 -3.99
N GLU A 221 -7.49 -9.94 -3.16
CA GLU A 221 -6.91 -10.08 -1.82
C GLU A 221 -7.97 -10.55 -0.78
N SER A 222 -9.21 -10.06 -0.90
CA SER A 222 -10.29 -10.35 0.05
C SER A 222 -11.00 -11.68 -0.23
N LEU A 223 -11.23 -12.03 -1.49
CA LEU A 223 -11.92 -13.28 -1.85
C LEU A 223 -11.20 -14.54 -1.35
N PRO A 224 -9.87 -14.71 -1.52
CA PRO A 224 -9.17 -15.89 -1.01
C PRO A 224 -9.24 -16.00 0.52
N PHE A 225 -9.26 -14.87 1.24
CA PHE A 225 -9.46 -14.87 2.69
C PHE A 225 -10.78 -15.55 3.06
N TRP A 226 -11.87 -15.26 2.36
CA TRP A 226 -13.16 -15.90 2.59
C TRP A 226 -13.20 -17.38 2.17
N VAL A 227 -12.43 -17.78 1.14
CA VAL A 227 -12.27 -19.21 0.79
C VAL A 227 -11.56 -19.97 1.92
N ILE A 228 -10.47 -19.40 2.46
CA ILE A 228 -9.72 -20.01 3.57
C ILE A 228 -10.62 -20.12 4.81
N VAL A 229 -11.36 -19.05 5.13
CA VAL A 229 -12.31 -19.04 6.26
C VAL A 229 -13.45 -20.04 6.03
N HIS A 230 -13.96 -20.19 4.81
CA HIS A 230 -14.97 -21.18 4.48
C HIS A 230 -14.43 -22.61 4.71
N ASN A 231 -13.24 -22.92 4.18
CA ASN A 231 -12.70 -24.27 4.25
C ASN A 231 -12.36 -24.72 5.69
N ASN A 232 -11.92 -23.79 6.54
CA ASN A 232 -11.44 -24.08 7.89
C ASN A 232 -12.43 -23.65 9.00
N GLY A 233 -13.53 -23.01 8.65
CA GLY A 233 -14.48 -22.42 9.61
C GLY A 233 -15.68 -23.31 9.96
N PRO A 234 -16.40 -22.98 11.05
CA PRO A 234 -17.67 -23.59 11.42
C PRO A 234 -18.78 -23.31 10.39
N ALA A 235 -19.88 -24.08 10.45
CA ALA A 235 -20.97 -24.04 9.47
C ALA A 235 -21.58 -22.64 9.22
N TRP A 236 -21.68 -21.79 10.25
CA TRP A 236 -22.18 -20.42 10.09
C TRP A 236 -21.22 -19.53 9.28
N LEU A 237 -19.90 -19.68 9.47
CA LEU A 237 -18.89 -18.99 8.66
C LEU A 237 -18.86 -19.50 7.24
N LYS A 238 -19.11 -20.80 7.03
CA LYS A 238 -19.24 -21.37 5.69
C LYS A 238 -20.35 -20.69 4.90
N LYS A 239 -21.54 -20.58 5.49
CA LYS A 239 -22.70 -19.88 4.91
C LYS A 239 -22.39 -18.39 4.67
N LEU A 240 -21.78 -17.71 5.65
CA LEU A 240 -21.42 -16.31 5.54
C LEU A 240 -20.44 -16.06 4.39
N SER A 241 -19.42 -16.90 4.22
CA SER A 241 -18.40 -16.76 3.17
C SER A 241 -18.99 -16.88 1.76
N ILE A 242 -19.93 -17.80 1.57
CA ILE A 242 -20.67 -17.95 0.31
C ILE A 242 -21.48 -16.68 0.02
N GLN A 243 -22.19 -16.16 1.04
CA GLN A 243 -22.92 -14.90 0.90
C GLN A 243 -21.97 -13.77 0.52
N VAL A 244 -20.82 -13.63 1.20
CA VAL A 244 -19.86 -12.57 0.94
C VAL A 244 -19.43 -12.50 -0.54
N GLY A 245 -19.20 -13.65 -1.19
CA GLY A 245 -18.85 -13.71 -2.61
C GLY A 245 -19.98 -13.42 -3.60
N ALA A 246 -21.19 -13.11 -3.13
CA ALA A 246 -22.33 -12.68 -3.94
C ALA A 246 -22.83 -11.29 -3.48
N PRO A 247 -22.07 -10.20 -3.72
CA PRO A 247 -22.52 -8.86 -3.43
C PRO A 247 -23.69 -8.45 -4.35
N LYS A 248 -24.56 -7.55 -3.87
CA LYS A 248 -25.64 -6.96 -4.67
C LYS A 248 -25.09 -5.78 -5.48
N PHE A 249 -25.38 -5.77 -6.78
CA PHE A 249 -24.96 -4.70 -7.69
C PHE A 249 -26.02 -3.62 -7.83
N SER A 250 -25.56 -2.38 -8.07
CA SER A 250 -26.41 -1.25 -8.43
C SER A 250 -26.69 -1.23 -9.93
N GLN A 251 -27.69 -0.44 -10.33
CA GLN A 251 -27.87 -0.08 -11.73
C GLN A 251 -26.65 0.68 -12.28
N LEU A 252 -26.39 0.49 -13.57
CA LEU A 252 -25.32 1.18 -14.29
C LEU A 252 -25.76 2.60 -14.63
N THR A 253 -25.25 3.57 -13.88
CA THR A 253 -25.50 4.99 -14.11
C THR A 253 -24.20 5.71 -14.47
N THR A 254 -24.31 6.93 -15.02
CA THR A 254 -23.15 7.80 -15.27
C THR A 254 -22.36 8.08 -13.98
N GLU A 255 -23.04 8.16 -12.83
CA GLU A 255 -22.39 8.32 -11.53
C GLU A 255 -21.61 7.08 -11.09
N ALA A 256 -22.13 5.88 -11.36
CA ALA A 256 -21.41 4.64 -11.12
C ALA A 256 -20.11 4.60 -11.95
N PHE A 257 -20.17 5.03 -13.21
CA PHE A 257 -18.98 5.11 -14.05
C PHE A 257 -17.94 6.12 -13.52
N LYS A 258 -18.37 7.28 -13.01
CA LYS A 258 -17.44 8.23 -12.34
C LYS A 258 -16.70 7.58 -11.17
N LYS A 259 -17.37 6.72 -10.39
CA LYS A 259 -16.73 5.97 -9.29
C LYS A 259 -15.65 5.01 -9.81
N LEU A 260 -15.88 4.36 -10.95
CA LEU A 260 -14.88 3.49 -11.59
C LEU A 260 -13.63 4.27 -12.04
N LEU A 261 -13.81 5.50 -12.55
CA LEU A 261 -12.69 6.36 -12.93
C LEU A 261 -11.90 6.88 -11.71
N GLU A 262 -12.54 7.00 -10.54
CA GLU A 262 -11.86 7.34 -9.30
C GLU A 262 -11.08 6.16 -8.69
N ASP A 263 -11.66 4.96 -8.73
CA ASP A 263 -11.09 3.71 -8.22
C ASP A 263 -11.23 2.59 -9.27
N PRO A 264 -10.18 2.32 -10.08
CA PRO A 264 -10.25 1.40 -11.21
C PRO A 264 -10.41 -0.08 -10.81
N SER A 265 -10.26 -0.41 -9.52
CA SER A 265 -10.34 -1.79 -9.02
C SER A 265 -11.73 -2.17 -8.50
N CYS A 266 -12.66 -1.20 -8.42
CA CYS A 266 -13.91 -1.33 -7.68
C CYS A 266 -15.04 -2.08 -8.41
N LEU A 267 -16.03 -2.51 -7.60
CA LEU A 267 -17.31 -3.05 -8.05
C LEU A 267 -18.42 -2.00 -7.86
N ASN A 268 -19.43 -2.03 -8.71
CA ASN A 268 -20.64 -1.22 -8.67
C ASN A 268 -21.66 -1.79 -7.67
N ILE A 269 -21.33 -1.73 -6.38
CA ILE A 269 -22.16 -2.32 -5.32
C ILE A 269 -23.29 -1.36 -4.94
N SER A 270 -24.46 -1.91 -4.60
CA SER A 270 -25.56 -1.16 -3.97
C SER A 270 -25.12 -0.67 -2.60
N GLY A 271 -24.65 0.58 -2.54
CA GLY A 271 -23.97 1.20 -1.42
C GLY A 271 -24.74 2.41 -0.87
N GLY A 272 -24.67 2.65 0.43
CA GLY A 272 -25.07 3.93 1.01
C GLY A 272 -24.17 5.05 0.50
N ILE A 273 -24.70 6.26 0.38
CA ILE A 273 -23.93 7.39 -0.15
C ILE A 273 -22.81 7.73 0.84
N ASN A 274 -21.57 7.82 0.35
CA ASN A 274 -20.43 8.23 1.16
C ASN A 274 -20.55 9.72 1.52
N PRO A 275 -20.54 10.10 2.82
CA PRO A 275 -20.61 11.51 3.23
C PRO A 275 -19.53 12.40 2.60
N LEU A 276 -18.31 11.89 2.43
CA LEU A 276 -17.23 12.63 1.77
C LEU A 276 -17.48 12.80 0.27
N SER A 277 -18.19 11.89 -0.38
CA SER A 277 -18.60 12.07 -1.79
C SER A 277 -19.71 13.11 -1.87
N MET A 278 -20.71 13.05 -0.99
CA MET A 278 -21.79 14.04 -0.95
C MET A 278 -21.23 15.45 -0.73
N ILE A 279 -20.35 15.62 0.26
CA ILE A 279 -19.73 16.92 0.53
C ILE A 279 -18.94 17.41 -0.70
N LYS A 280 -18.24 16.53 -1.41
CA LYS A 280 -17.54 16.91 -2.65
C LYS A 280 -18.50 17.36 -3.74
N ASP A 281 -19.58 16.62 -3.95
CA ASP A 281 -20.56 16.92 -4.99
C ASP A 281 -21.23 18.26 -4.68
N GLU A 282 -21.55 18.51 -3.40
CA GLU A 282 -22.12 19.78 -2.94
C GLU A 282 -21.14 20.95 -3.13
N ILE A 283 -19.87 20.78 -2.74
CA ILE A 283 -18.82 21.78 -2.95
C ILE A 283 -18.63 22.05 -4.44
N LYS A 284 -18.62 21.00 -5.27
CA LYS A 284 -18.49 21.11 -6.72
C LYS A 284 -19.64 21.92 -7.30
N GLN A 285 -20.88 21.63 -6.94
CA GLN A 285 -22.04 22.40 -7.40
C GLN A 285 -21.99 23.85 -6.93
N SER A 286 -21.62 24.09 -5.67
CA SER A 286 -21.45 25.44 -5.13
C SER A 286 -20.38 26.25 -5.87
N LEU A 287 -19.25 25.62 -6.23
CA LEU A 287 -18.18 26.24 -7.00
C LEU A 287 -18.61 26.57 -8.44
N ILE A 288 -19.38 25.69 -9.08
CA ILE A 288 -19.93 25.92 -10.43
C ILE A 288 -20.90 27.10 -10.40
N ASN A 289 -21.85 27.10 -9.46
CA ASN A 289 -22.88 28.13 -9.33
C ASN A 289 -22.30 29.51 -8.99
N ASN A 290 -21.21 29.55 -8.20
CA ASN A 290 -20.54 30.80 -7.82
C ASN A 290 -19.31 31.12 -8.68
N SER A 291 -19.13 30.46 -9.83
CA SER A 291 -17.95 30.63 -10.71
C SER A 291 -17.71 32.09 -11.12
N GLY A 292 -18.76 32.90 -11.26
CA GLY A 292 -18.66 34.33 -11.56
C GLY A 292 -17.99 35.19 -10.47
N LYS A 293 -18.04 34.75 -9.20
CA LYS A 293 -17.44 35.44 -8.04
C LYS A 293 -15.97 35.09 -7.83
N ILE A 294 -15.46 34.09 -8.54
CA ILE A 294 -14.08 33.62 -8.40
C ILE A 294 -13.14 34.58 -9.15
N LYS A 295 -12.29 35.28 -8.40
CA LYS A 295 -11.29 36.22 -8.95
C LYS A 295 -10.18 35.53 -9.75
N ASN A 296 -9.90 34.26 -9.47
CA ASN A 296 -8.84 33.51 -10.16
C ASN A 296 -9.33 33.02 -11.53
N ASN A 297 -8.77 33.61 -12.60
CA ASN A 297 -9.13 33.28 -13.98
C ASN A 297 -8.89 31.80 -14.35
N ILE A 298 -7.83 31.17 -13.83
CA ILE A 298 -7.53 29.76 -14.12
C ILE A 298 -8.63 28.87 -13.54
N MET A 299 -9.00 29.09 -12.28
CA MET A 299 -10.08 28.33 -11.63
C MET A 299 -11.43 28.58 -12.29
N LYS A 300 -11.71 29.83 -12.69
CA LYS A 300 -12.94 30.20 -13.40
C LYS A 300 -13.04 29.48 -14.75
N SER A 301 -11.98 29.51 -15.56
CA SER A 301 -11.93 28.78 -16.84
C SER A 301 -12.04 27.27 -16.66
N ALA A 302 -11.39 26.71 -15.64
CA ALA A 302 -11.45 25.28 -15.34
C ALA A 302 -12.86 24.82 -14.94
N LEU A 303 -13.56 25.60 -14.09
CA LEU A 303 -14.94 25.31 -13.69
C LEU A 303 -15.92 25.48 -14.86
N CYS A 304 -15.72 26.49 -15.70
CA CYS A 304 -16.51 26.67 -16.92
C CYS A 304 -16.34 25.48 -17.86
N TYR A 305 -15.09 25.04 -18.12
CA TYR A 305 -14.81 23.89 -18.95
C TYR A 305 -15.40 22.59 -18.38
N LEU A 306 -15.31 22.38 -17.07
CA LEU A 306 -15.91 21.25 -16.37
C LEU A 306 -17.43 21.21 -16.60
N ASN A 307 -18.13 22.32 -16.40
CA ASN A 307 -19.58 22.37 -16.55
C ASN A 307 -20.04 22.04 -17.99
N HIS A 308 -19.32 22.53 -19.00
CA HIS A 308 -19.70 22.35 -20.40
C HIS A 308 -19.27 20.99 -20.98
N ASN A 309 -18.13 20.42 -20.55
CA ASN A 309 -17.50 19.28 -21.21
C ASN A 309 -17.47 17.99 -20.38
N GLU A 310 -17.81 18.00 -19.08
CA GLU A 310 -17.76 16.79 -18.25
C GLU A 310 -18.62 15.65 -18.83
N GLY A 311 -19.85 15.93 -19.25
CA GLY A 311 -20.73 14.92 -19.86
C GLY A 311 -20.13 14.31 -21.12
N ARG A 312 -19.68 15.16 -22.05
CA ARG A 312 -19.08 14.74 -23.33
C ARG A 312 -17.83 13.87 -23.14
N VAL A 313 -16.95 14.26 -22.21
CA VAL A 313 -15.73 13.48 -21.93
C VAL A 313 -16.09 12.14 -21.28
N LEU A 314 -17.06 12.09 -20.39
CA LEU A 314 -17.49 10.84 -19.78
C LEU A 314 -18.13 9.88 -20.78
N ASP A 315 -18.96 10.40 -21.69
CA ASP A 315 -19.58 9.58 -22.72
C ASP A 315 -18.56 9.08 -23.75
N TYR A 316 -17.54 9.89 -24.06
CA TYR A 316 -16.37 9.42 -24.82
C TYR A 316 -15.60 8.31 -24.07
N LEU A 317 -15.33 8.48 -22.78
CA LEU A 317 -14.62 7.45 -22.01
C LEU A 317 -15.41 6.15 -21.89
N LYS A 318 -16.75 6.22 -21.84
CA LYS A 318 -17.62 5.04 -21.84
C LYS A 318 -17.66 4.32 -23.19
N SER A 319 -17.47 5.04 -24.30
CA SER A 319 -17.50 4.44 -25.63
C SER A 319 -16.23 3.66 -25.97
N ILE A 320 -15.14 3.86 -25.22
CA ILE A 320 -13.87 3.14 -25.42
C ILE A 320 -14.05 1.66 -25.07
N LYS A 321 -13.75 0.80 -26.04
CA LYS A 321 -13.66 -0.66 -25.89
C LYS A 321 -12.26 -1.13 -26.31
N PRO A 322 -11.65 -2.11 -25.63
CA PRO A 322 -12.12 -2.79 -24.41
C PRO A 322 -12.05 -1.90 -23.15
N LEU A 323 -12.89 -2.19 -22.13
CA LEU A 323 -12.93 -1.44 -20.88
C LEU A 323 -11.65 -1.65 -20.06
N PHE A 324 -10.76 -0.66 -20.06
CA PHE A 324 -9.53 -0.65 -19.27
C PHE A 324 -9.52 0.49 -18.24
N PRO A 325 -10.05 0.30 -17.02
CA PRO A 325 -10.27 1.38 -16.06
C PRO A 325 -9.02 2.15 -15.63
N ARG A 326 -7.86 1.48 -15.53
CA ARG A 326 -6.59 2.16 -15.20
C ARG A 326 -6.23 3.21 -16.24
N PHE A 327 -6.38 2.86 -17.52
CA PHE A 327 -6.13 3.78 -18.62
C PHE A 327 -7.13 4.92 -18.60
N LEU A 328 -8.43 4.65 -18.46
CA LEU A 328 -9.47 5.68 -18.43
C LEU A 328 -9.29 6.66 -17.26
N SER A 329 -8.91 6.15 -16.08
CA SER A 329 -8.63 6.96 -14.89
C SER A 329 -7.43 7.89 -15.10
N GLU A 330 -6.34 7.39 -15.70
CA GLU A 330 -5.18 8.20 -16.05
C GLU A 330 -5.46 9.17 -17.18
N TYR A 331 -6.26 8.77 -18.18
CA TYR A 331 -6.70 9.64 -19.26
C TYR A 331 -7.45 10.85 -18.70
N LEU A 332 -8.50 10.62 -17.90
CA LEU A 332 -9.26 11.69 -17.25
C LEU A 332 -8.35 12.58 -16.39
N SER A 333 -7.48 11.96 -15.58
CA SER A 333 -6.53 12.67 -14.70
C SER A 333 -5.44 13.44 -15.46
N GLY A 334 -5.23 13.14 -16.74
CA GLY A 334 -4.31 13.79 -17.67
C GLY A 334 -4.99 14.79 -18.62
N THR A 335 -6.31 15.00 -18.50
CA THR A 335 -7.05 16.06 -19.22
C THR A 335 -7.23 17.30 -18.35
N TYR A 336 -7.66 18.41 -18.95
CA TYR A 336 -7.96 19.65 -18.23
C TYR A 336 -8.98 19.47 -17.09
N LEU A 337 -9.92 18.52 -17.21
CA LEU A 337 -10.87 18.14 -16.14
C LEU A 337 -10.18 17.63 -14.87
N GLY A 338 -9.01 17.01 -15.03
CA GLY A 338 -8.19 16.50 -13.94
C GLY A 338 -7.74 17.59 -12.96
N ILE A 339 -7.70 18.86 -13.36
CA ILE A 339 -7.33 19.99 -12.49
C ILE A 339 -8.36 20.15 -11.35
N VAL A 340 -9.66 20.04 -11.66
CA VAL A 340 -10.73 20.27 -10.68
C VAL A 340 -11.01 19.01 -9.85
N GLN A 341 -10.82 17.81 -10.41
CA GLN A 341 -11.03 16.54 -9.71
C GLN A 341 -9.91 16.18 -8.70
N VAL A 342 -8.89 17.03 -8.57
CA VAL A 342 -7.75 16.81 -7.67
C VAL A 342 -8.16 17.12 -6.23
N ASN A 343 -8.56 16.05 -5.52
CA ASN A 343 -8.59 15.84 -4.06
C ASN A 343 -10.00 15.59 -3.49
N CYS A 344 -10.31 14.32 -3.26
CA CYS A 344 -10.66 13.82 -1.93
C CYS A 344 -10.77 12.28 -2.00
N LYS A 345 -10.27 11.57 -0.98
CA LYS A 345 -10.40 10.10 -0.88
C LYS A 345 -11.78 9.74 -0.34
N GLN A 346 -12.28 8.56 -0.70
CA GLN A 346 -13.60 8.04 -0.31
C GLN A 346 -13.47 6.99 0.80
N SER A 347 -14.45 6.95 1.70
CA SER A 347 -14.69 5.82 2.63
C SER A 347 -16.16 5.42 2.52
N ARG A 348 -16.45 4.12 2.38
CA ARG A 348 -17.79 3.64 2.00
C ARG A 348 -18.69 3.43 3.23
N VAL A 349 -20.01 3.52 3.03
CA VAL A 349 -21.02 3.26 4.06
C VAL A 349 -21.65 1.89 3.84
N PHE A 350 -21.88 1.18 4.95
CA PHE A 350 -22.41 -0.18 5.03
C PHE A 350 -23.72 -0.32 4.24
N ALA A 351 -23.79 -1.29 3.33
CA ALA A 351 -24.99 -1.52 2.53
C ALA A 351 -25.27 -3.00 2.33
N ARG A 352 -25.29 -3.75 3.44
CA ARG A 352 -25.69 -5.14 3.39
C ARG A 352 -26.86 -5.41 4.32
N CYS A 353 -28.03 -5.63 3.71
CA CYS A 353 -29.15 -6.32 4.35
C CYS A 353 -28.93 -7.82 4.19
N LEU A 354 -28.75 -8.54 5.30
CA LEU A 354 -28.66 -10.01 5.40
C LEU A 354 -30.01 -10.71 5.11
N ASN A 355 -30.82 -10.22 4.18
CA ASN A 355 -32.19 -10.69 3.99
C ASN A 355 -32.37 -11.78 2.94
N ASP A 356 -31.36 -12.06 2.11
CA ASP A 356 -31.55 -12.99 1.00
C ASP A 356 -31.06 -14.39 1.40
N MET A 357 -32.01 -15.30 1.44
CA MET A 357 -31.77 -16.72 1.66
C MET A 357 -31.21 -17.30 0.35
N PHE A 358 -29.89 -17.27 0.19
CA PHE A 358 -29.22 -17.86 -0.96
C PHE A 358 -29.16 -19.38 -0.82
N VAL A 359 -30.20 -20.06 -1.29
CA VAL A 359 -30.25 -21.52 -1.38
C VAL A 359 -29.52 -21.95 -2.66
N GLY A 360 -28.50 -22.80 -2.55
CA GLY A 360 -27.84 -23.44 -3.70
C GLY A 360 -26.53 -22.83 -4.21
N LEU A 361 -26.00 -21.77 -3.58
CA LEU A 361 -24.67 -21.24 -3.95
C LEU A 361 -23.55 -22.09 -3.33
N GLN A 362 -22.56 -22.47 -4.15
CA GLN A 362 -21.32 -23.10 -3.71
C GLN A 362 -20.19 -22.06 -3.56
N ILE A 363 -19.17 -22.40 -2.77
CA ILE A 363 -17.92 -21.61 -2.73
C ILE A 363 -17.24 -21.68 -4.10
N TRP A 364 -16.59 -20.59 -4.52
CA TRP A 364 -15.87 -20.55 -5.80
C TRP A 364 -14.52 -21.27 -5.68
N ALA A 365 -14.06 -21.86 -6.80
CA ALA A 365 -12.79 -22.58 -6.86
C ALA A 365 -11.58 -21.66 -7.05
N CYS A 366 -11.70 -20.64 -7.91
CA CYS A 366 -10.64 -19.66 -8.20
C CYS A 366 -11.13 -18.23 -7.93
N SER A 367 -10.50 -17.52 -6.99
CA SER A 367 -10.90 -16.16 -6.60
C SER A 367 -10.65 -15.14 -7.69
N SER A 368 -9.63 -15.32 -8.52
CA SER A 368 -9.37 -14.41 -9.65
C SER A 368 -10.46 -14.52 -10.72
N SER A 369 -10.83 -15.74 -11.13
CA SER A 369 -11.94 -15.95 -12.06
C SER A 369 -13.27 -15.46 -11.47
N LYS A 370 -13.46 -15.61 -10.15
CA LYS A 370 -14.62 -15.04 -9.46
C LYS A 370 -14.61 -13.52 -9.47
N ALA A 371 -13.46 -12.87 -9.26
CA ALA A 371 -13.31 -11.42 -9.33
C ALA A 371 -13.64 -10.89 -10.73
N ASP A 372 -13.16 -11.55 -11.78
CA ASP A 372 -13.50 -11.22 -13.18
C ASP A 372 -15.00 -11.35 -13.44
N LYS A 373 -15.61 -12.46 -12.98
CA LYS A 373 -17.06 -12.66 -13.09
C LYS A 373 -17.84 -11.56 -12.37
N LEU A 374 -17.45 -11.21 -11.14
CA LEU A 374 -18.09 -10.13 -10.38
C LEU A 374 -17.94 -8.76 -11.07
N ARG A 375 -16.78 -8.50 -11.69
CA ARG A 375 -16.56 -7.27 -12.48
C ARG A 375 -17.43 -7.23 -13.72
N TRP A 376 -17.56 -8.36 -14.42
CA TRP A 376 -18.45 -8.48 -15.57
C TRP A 376 -19.92 -8.27 -15.19
N GLU A 377 -20.40 -8.94 -14.13
CA GLU A 377 -21.77 -8.77 -13.62
C GLU A 377 -22.03 -7.33 -13.13
N SER A 378 -21.01 -6.71 -12.52
CA SER A 378 -21.06 -5.34 -12.00
C SER A 378 -21.15 -4.28 -13.09
N TRP A 379 -20.35 -4.41 -14.15
CA TRP A 379 -20.15 -3.37 -15.17
C TRP A 379 -20.84 -3.67 -16.51
N GLY A 380 -21.38 -4.88 -16.68
CA GLY A 380 -22.05 -5.33 -17.90
C GLY A 380 -21.09 -5.71 -19.04
N GLU A 381 -19.79 -5.65 -18.81
CA GLU A 381 -18.76 -5.92 -19.82
C GLU A 381 -17.44 -6.40 -19.20
N PRO A 382 -16.55 -7.08 -19.95
CA PRO A 382 -15.27 -7.54 -19.42
C PRO A 382 -14.34 -6.37 -19.07
N VAL A 383 -13.82 -6.40 -17.84
CA VAL A 383 -12.89 -5.38 -17.31
C VAL A 383 -11.46 -5.89 -17.41
N TYR A 384 -10.61 -5.15 -18.10
CA TYR A 384 -9.21 -5.53 -18.32
C TYR A 384 -8.26 -4.82 -17.37
N GLY A 385 -7.22 -5.53 -16.95
CA GLY A 385 -6.11 -5.00 -16.15
C GLY A 385 -6.46 -4.64 -14.71
N ALA A 386 -7.68 -4.85 -14.24
CA ALA A 386 -8.00 -4.66 -12.82
C ALA A 386 -7.56 -5.87 -11.99
N THR A 387 -7.78 -7.08 -12.50
CA THR A 387 -7.59 -8.35 -11.80
C THR A 387 -6.13 -8.74 -11.70
N VAL A 388 -5.66 -8.98 -10.47
CA VAL A 388 -4.34 -9.55 -10.22
C VAL A 388 -4.47 -10.70 -9.22
N PRO A 389 -4.04 -11.93 -9.54
CA PRO A 389 -4.16 -13.05 -8.61
C PRO A 389 -3.30 -12.84 -7.36
N HIS A 390 -3.87 -13.13 -6.19
CA HIS A 390 -3.17 -12.96 -4.92
C HIS A 390 -2.29 -14.19 -4.61
N PRO A 391 -1.03 -14.00 -4.17
CA PRO A 391 -0.09 -15.09 -3.90
C PRO A 391 -0.60 -16.21 -2.98
N ILE A 392 -1.50 -15.89 -2.05
CA ILE A 392 -2.06 -16.87 -1.09
C ILE A 392 -2.84 -18.03 -1.74
N GLU A 393 -3.34 -17.83 -2.96
CA GLU A 393 -4.08 -18.84 -3.71
C GLU A 393 -3.27 -19.36 -4.90
N VAL A 394 -2.36 -18.54 -5.43
CA VAL A 394 -1.41 -18.93 -6.48
C VAL A 394 -0.35 -19.89 -5.95
N LEU A 395 0.06 -19.74 -4.69
CA LEU A 395 1.13 -20.54 -4.11
C LEU A 395 0.58 -21.55 -3.12
N SER A 396 1.16 -22.75 -3.14
CA SER A 396 0.98 -23.73 -2.09
C SER A 396 1.57 -23.22 -0.77
N ARG A 397 1.11 -23.84 0.34
CA ARG A 397 1.76 -23.67 1.63
C ARG A 397 3.26 -23.98 1.49
N PRO A 398 4.15 -23.18 2.10
CA PRO A 398 5.58 -23.41 2.00
C PRO A 398 5.95 -24.76 2.63
N ILE A 399 6.73 -25.56 1.90
CA ILE A 399 7.21 -26.87 2.33
C ILE A 399 8.68 -26.72 2.71
N ARG A 400 9.07 -27.14 3.92
CA ARG A 400 10.47 -27.16 4.35
C ARG A 400 11.20 -28.32 3.66
N GLN A 401 12.36 -28.04 3.08
CA GLN A 401 13.26 -29.05 2.54
C GLN A 401 13.84 -29.85 3.73
N GLY A 402 13.51 -31.14 3.80
CA GLY A 402 13.84 -32.04 4.93
C GLY A 402 12.64 -32.87 5.40
N THR A 403 11.42 -32.36 5.23
CA THR A 403 10.20 -33.18 5.19
C THR A 403 10.02 -33.73 3.78
N THR A 404 9.42 -34.92 3.61
CA THR A 404 9.10 -35.47 2.28
C THR A 404 8.40 -34.40 1.46
N CYS A 405 9.08 -33.87 0.43
CA CYS A 405 8.47 -33.02 -0.59
C CYS A 405 8.38 -33.86 -1.86
N PRO A 406 7.32 -34.67 -2.04
CA PRO A 406 7.13 -35.47 -3.24
C PRO A 406 7.29 -34.68 -4.56
N PRO A 407 6.69 -33.48 -4.71
CA PRO A 407 6.83 -32.71 -5.97
C PRO A 407 8.19 -32.03 -6.14
N CYS A 408 9.04 -31.98 -5.11
CA CYS A 408 10.41 -31.47 -5.22
C CYS A 408 11.40 -32.56 -5.66
N GLN A 409 10.99 -33.83 -5.73
CA GLN A 409 11.86 -34.97 -6.03
C GLN A 409 11.92 -35.33 -7.52
N ASP A 410 10.99 -34.80 -8.34
CA ASP A 410 11.01 -34.99 -9.78
C ASP A 410 12.18 -34.21 -10.42
N TYR A 411 12.92 -34.85 -11.34
CA TYR A 411 13.92 -34.17 -12.18
C TYR A 411 13.63 -34.39 -13.67
N PRO A 412 13.43 -33.32 -14.48
CA PRO A 412 13.34 -31.93 -14.05
C PRO A 412 12.11 -31.70 -13.14
N PRO A 413 12.15 -30.71 -12.24
CA PRO A 413 11.00 -30.40 -11.39
C PRO A 413 9.79 -30.13 -12.29
N THR A 414 8.77 -30.97 -12.16
CA THR A 414 7.50 -30.86 -12.89
C THR A 414 6.72 -29.61 -12.47
N SER A 415 7.04 -29.07 -11.28
CA SER A 415 6.33 -27.98 -10.64
C SER A 415 7.20 -26.72 -10.55
N TYR A 416 6.63 -25.57 -10.90
CA TYR A 416 7.29 -24.27 -10.70
C TYR A 416 7.21 -23.87 -9.23
N TYR A 417 8.25 -23.23 -8.69
CA TYR A 417 8.24 -22.82 -7.29
C TYR A 417 9.10 -21.59 -7.02
N VAL A 418 8.85 -20.94 -5.90
CA VAL A 418 9.71 -19.91 -5.32
C VAL A 418 10.43 -20.52 -4.13
N SER A 419 11.76 -20.45 -4.09
CA SER A 419 12.53 -20.94 -2.95
C SER A 419 13.12 -19.81 -2.12
N ILE A 420 13.14 -20.04 -0.81
CA ILE A 420 13.80 -19.20 0.19
C ILE A 420 14.80 -20.04 0.94
N LEU A 421 16.00 -19.51 1.05
CA LEU A 421 17.06 -20.03 1.90
C LEU A 421 17.13 -19.20 3.18
N VAL A 422 17.23 -19.89 4.31
CA VAL A 422 17.46 -19.34 5.65
C VAL A 422 18.73 -20.00 6.22
N PRO A 423 19.93 -19.52 5.82
CA PRO A 423 21.20 -20.20 6.11
C PRO A 423 21.52 -20.38 7.60
N HIS A 424 21.11 -19.42 8.44
CA HIS A 424 21.47 -19.35 9.86
C HIS A 424 20.27 -19.52 10.81
N GLY A 425 19.12 -19.98 10.29
CA GLY A 425 17.86 -20.01 11.05
C GLY A 425 17.32 -18.61 11.41
N LEU A 426 16.23 -18.57 12.19
CA LEU A 426 15.57 -17.34 12.67
C LEU A 426 15.43 -17.32 14.19
N THR A 427 16.55 -17.37 14.92
CA THR A 427 16.57 -17.23 16.38
C THR A 427 17.11 -15.87 16.84
N TYR A 428 18.15 -15.37 16.18
CA TYR A 428 18.90 -14.19 16.60
C TYR A 428 18.43 -12.87 16.00
N TYR A 429 17.35 -12.88 15.19
CA TYR A 429 16.86 -11.67 14.50
C TYR A 429 16.40 -10.54 15.44
N LYS A 430 16.16 -10.84 16.73
CA LYS A 430 15.81 -9.83 17.75
C LYS A 430 17.03 -9.11 18.31
N THR A 431 18.21 -9.73 18.30
CA THR A 431 19.42 -9.22 18.96
C THR A 431 20.38 -8.59 17.97
N THR A 432 20.48 -9.16 16.76
CA THR A 432 21.39 -8.70 15.71
C THR A 432 20.69 -8.59 14.36
N ARG A 433 21.20 -7.69 13.52
CA ARG A 433 20.79 -7.59 12.12
C ARG A 433 21.36 -8.78 11.34
N GLY A 434 20.55 -9.36 10.47
CA GLY A 434 20.99 -10.46 9.60
C GLY A 434 22.05 -10.03 8.58
N PRO A 435 22.81 -10.99 8.05
CA PRO A 435 23.93 -10.71 7.15
C PRO A 435 23.49 -10.26 5.74
N TYR A 436 22.23 -10.47 5.37
CA TYR A 436 21.72 -10.18 4.03
C TYR A 436 20.92 -8.87 3.95
N LYS A 437 20.71 -8.40 2.72
CA LYS A 437 19.84 -7.26 2.45
C LYS A 437 18.39 -7.75 2.32
N ALA A 438 17.48 -7.10 3.04
CA ALA A 438 16.06 -7.40 2.92
C ALA A 438 15.49 -6.95 1.56
N TYR A 439 14.66 -7.80 0.97
CA TYR A 439 13.78 -7.42 -0.14
C TYR A 439 12.51 -6.78 0.44
N LEU A 440 12.20 -5.55 0.04
CA LEU A 440 11.09 -4.77 0.61
C LEU A 440 9.91 -4.58 -0.35
N GLY A 441 10.05 -4.99 -1.62
CA GLY A 441 9.03 -4.86 -2.66
C GLY A 441 9.31 -3.79 -3.72
N SER A 442 8.24 -3.23 -4.28
CA SER A 442 8.28 -2.39 -5.50
C SER A 442 8.82 -0.97 -5.29
N LYS A 443 9.28 -0.33 -6.37
CA LYS A 443 9.97 0.98 -6.36
C LYS A 443 9.02 2.20 -6.36
N THR A 444 7.70 2.02 -6.52
CA THR A 444 6.79 3.18 -6.53
C THR A 444 6.83 3.92 -5.20
N SER A 445 6.75 5.25 -5.20
CA SER A 445 6.57 6.00 -3.96
C SER A 445 5.08 5.96 -3.56
N GLU A 446 4.79 5.63 -2.30
CA GLU A 446 3.43 5.74 -1.77
C GLU A 446 3.06 7.22 -1.63
N THR A 447 1.86 7.60 -2.07
CA THR A 447 1.35 9.01 -2.04
C THR A 447 1.32 9.68 -0.66
N THR A 448 1.39 8.88 0.42
CA THR A 448 1.41 9.36 1.80
C THR A 448 2.38 8.51 2.62
N SER A 449 3.50 9.10 3.03
CA SER A 449 4.42 8.43 3.95
C SER A 449 3.87 8.48 5.39
N VAL A 450 3.97 7.37 6.12
CA VAL A 450 3.59 7.30 7.55
C VAL A 450 4.44 8.26 8.40
N LEU A 451 5.64 8.60 7.91
CA LEU A 451 6.63 9.42 8.62
C LEU A 451 6.40 10.93 8.40
N ARG A 452 5.76 11.34 7.31
CA ARG A 452 5.52 12.76 6.98
C ARG A 452 4.06 12.99 6.58
N PRO A 453 3.14 13.12 7.56
CA PRO A 453 1.72 13.34 7.29
C PRO A 453 1.41 14.66 6.57
N TRP A 454 2.27 15.69 6.74
CA TRP A 454 2.12 17.00 6.10
C TRP A 454 2.61 17.02 4.65
N GLU A 455 3.44 16.05 4.26
CA GLU A 455 3.94 15.90 2.90
C GLU A 455 2.98 14.97 2.14
N ARG A 456 1.89 15.53 1.63
CA ARG A 456 1.20 14.89 0.50
C ARG A 456 2.09 15.10 -0.71
N GLU A 457 2.53 14.02 -1.36
CA GLU A 457 3.31 14.15 -2.58
C GLU A 457 2.61 15.12 -3.54
N ALA A 458 3.38 16.09 -4.05
CA ALA A 458 2.92 16.96 -5.11
C ALA A 458 2.47 16.08 -6.27
N LYS A 459 1.16 16.08 -6.53
CA LYS A 459 0.59 15.34 -7.66
C LYS A 459 1.40 15.65 -8.90
N VAL A 460 1.82 14.59 -9.62
CA VAL A 460 2.51 14.73 -10.91
C VAL A 460 1.79 15.80 -11.72
N PRO A 461 2.48 16.88 -12.14
CA PRO A 461 1.88 17.97 -12.92
C PRO A 461 1.07 17.44 -14.10
N LEU A 462 -0.03 18.12 -14.44
CA LEU A 462 -0.96 17.70 -15.50
C LEU A 462 -0.23 17.32 -16.79
N ILE A 463 0.70 18.18 -17.24
CA ILE A 463 1.49 17.95 -18.46
C ILE A 463 2.30 16.67 -18.35
N LYS A 464 2.95 16.40 -17.22
CA LYS A 464 3.71 15.14 -17.03
C LYS A 464 2.80 13.91 -17.08
N ARG A 465 1.54 14.00 -16.62
CA ARG A 465 0.55 12.92 -16.75
C ARG A 465 0.14 12.71 -18.20
N ALA A 466 -0.19 13.79 -18.90
CA ALA A 466 -0.55 13.75 -20.32
C ALA A 466 0.61 13.18 -21.17
N VAL A 467 1.85 13.58 -20.90
CA VAL A 467 3.05 13.02 -21.57
C VAL A 467 3.22 11.54 -21.23
N LYS A 468 2.96 11.12 -19.99
CA LYS A 468 3.06 9.71 -19.59
C LYS A 468 2.05 8.83 -20.33
N LEU A 469 0.87 9.34 -20.71
CA LEU A 469 -0.09 8.60 -21.53
C LEU A 469 0.47 8.23 -22.91
N ARG A 470 1.45 8.98 -23.45
CA ARG A 470 2.14 8.61 -24.70
C ARG A 470 2.84 7.26 -24.60
N SER A 471 3.20 6.80 -23.40
CA SER A 471 3.80 5.47 -23.22
C SER A 471 2.86 4.30 -23.53
N ALA A 472 1.54 4.57 -23.62
CA ALA A 472 0.55 3.61 -24.10
C ALA A 472 0.47 3.55 -25.63
N ILE A 473 0.94 4.58 -26.33
CA ILE A 473 0.95 4.64 -27.80
C ILE A 473 1.95 3.61 -28.32
N GLY A 474 1.52 2.76 -29.25
CA GLY A 474 2.33 1.64 -29.76
C GLY A 474 2.44 0.46 -28.79
N TRP A 475 1.68 0.47 -27.70
CA TRP A 475 1.52 -0.68 -26.80
C TRP A 475 0.13 -1.28 -26.86
N PHE A 476 -0.90 -0.46 -26.59
CA PHE A 476 -2.31 -0.87 -26.67
C PHE A 476 -3.25 0.25 -27.15
N VAL A 477 -2.70 1.41 -27.56
CA VAL A 477 -3.45 2.51 -28.16
C VAL A 477 -2.69 3.06 -29.37
N ASP A 478 -3.41 3.51 -30.39
CA ASP A 478 -2.82 4.03 -31.63
C ASP A 478 -2.83 5.58 -31.72
N GLY A 479 -3.66 6.31 -30.96
CA GLY A 479 -3.66 7.79 -30.98
C GLY A 479 -4.34 8.47 -29.77
N ILE A 480 -3.60 9.32 -29.05
CA ILE A 480 -4.08 10.15 -27.90
C ILE A 480 -3.53 11.61 -27.98
N ILE A 481 -3.01 12.02 -29.15
CA ILE A 481 -2.13 13.21 -29.25
C ILE A 481 -2.89 14.52 -29.05
N GLN A 482 -4.16 14.59 -29.46
CA GLN A 482 -5.00 15.79 -29.38
C GLN A 482 -5.14 16.36 -27.96
N ASN A 483 -5.08 15.51 -26.91
CA ASN A 483 -5.13 16.01 -25.54
C ASN A 483 -3.90 16.87 -25.21
N LEU A 484 -2.70 16.47 -25.67
CA LEU A 484 -1.48 17.23 -25.44
C LEU A 484 -1.48 18.54 -26.22
N GLU A 485 -1.92 18.51 -27.47
CA GLU A 485 -2.10 19.71 -28.28
C GLU A 485 -3.09 20.67 -27.63
N SER A 486 -4.22 20.18 -27.10
CA SER A 486 -5.21 21.03 -26.42
C SER A 486 -4.67 21.71 -25.15
N ILE A 487 -3.71 21.09 -24.46
CA ILE A 487 -3.12 21.62 -23.21
C ILE A 487 -1.93 22.54 -23.50
N THR A 488 -1.15 22.26 -24.55
CA THR A 488 0.14 22.93 -24.82
C THR A 488 0.10 23.89 -26.00
N GLY A 489 -0.87 23.75 -26.91
CA GLY A 489 -0.93 24.49 -28.17
C GLY A 489 0.09 24.03 -29.22
N GLU A 490 0.91 23.01 -28.91
CA GLU A 490 1.91 22.48 -29.82
C GLU A 490 1.40 21.21 -30.51
N CYS A 491 1.64 21.08 -31.82
CA CYS A 491 1.36 19.85 -32.55
C CYS A 491 2.49 18.83 -32.31
N TRP A 492 2.13 17.65 -31.81
CA TRP A 492 3.07 16.59 -31.39
C TRP A 492 3.09 15.38 -32.35
N GLU A 493 2.39 15.44 -33.47
CA GLU A 493 2.20 14.33 -34.42
C GLU A 493 3.53 13.78 -34.96
N ASN A 494 4.48 14.66 -35.27
CA ASN A 494 5.75 14.29 -35.92
C ASN A 494 6.83 13.75 -34.96
N LYS A 495 6.55 13.58 -33.65
CA LYS A 495 7.56 13.21 -32.63
C LYS A 495 7.31 11.83 -32.00
N ILE A 496 6.50 10.96 -32.62
CA ILE A 496 6.19 9.62 -32.08
C ILE A 496 6.68 8.53 -33.04
N GLU A 497 8.00 8.41 -33.20
CA GLU A 497 8.61 7.14 -33.62
C GLU A 497 8.62 6.20 -32.39
N GLY A 498 7.47 5.60 -32.09
CA GLY A 498 7.32 4.67 -30.98
C GLY A 498 7.67 3.24 -31.41
N SER A 499 8.67 2.63 -30.78
CA SER A 499 8.92 1.19 -30.91
C SER A 499 7.73 0.39 -30.35
N LYS A 500 7.28 -0.65 -31.07
CA LYS A 500 6.27 -1.60 -30.56
C LYS A 500 6.77 -2.18 -29.24
N ARG A 501 6.06 -1.90 -28.15
CA ARG A 501 6.42 -2.44 -26.83
C ARG A 501 5.88 -3.86 -26.69
N THR A 502 6.76 -4.80 -26.38
CA THR A 502 6.42 -6.18 -26.04
C THR A 502 6.27 -6.34 -24.52
N GLY A 503 5.21 -7.05 -24.07
CA GLY A 503 4.91 -7.32 -22.65
C GLY A 503 3.46 -7.01 -22.26
N SER A 504 2.96 -7.63 -21.17
CA SER A 504 1.56 -7.44 -20.74
C SER A 504 1.29 -6.03 -20.22
N ALA A 505 0.41 -5.30 -20.92
CA ALA A 505 -0.04 -3.96 -20.55
C ALA A 505 -0.96 -3.95 -19.32
N LEU A 506 -1.65 -5.06 -19.07
CA LEU A 506 -2.76 -5.16 -18.13
C LEU A 506 -2.34 -4.83 -16.70
N HIS A 507 -1.23 -5.39 -16.23
CA HIS A 507 -0.72 -5.15 -14.88
C HIS A 507 0.48 -4.20 -14.83
N ARG A 508 1.19 -3.95 -15.95
CA ARG A 508 2.37 -3.07 -16.01
C ARG A 508 2.04 -1.60 -16.30
N PHE A 509 0.87 -1.29 -16.86
CA PHE A 509 0.47 0.11 -17.03
C PHE A 509 0.27 0.76 -15.66
N SER A 510 1.15 1.71 -15.34
CA SER A 510 1.14 2.38 -14.04
C SER A 510 0.05 3.44 -13.98
N CYS A 511 -0.84 3.31 -13.00
CA CYS A 511 -1.80 4.34 -12.63
C CYS A 511 -1.35 5.05 -11.36
N SER A 512 -1.50 6.37 -11.27
CA SER A 512 -1.25 7.17 -10.07
C SER A 512 -2.16 6.78 -8.89
N ARG A 513 -3.25 6.06 -9.16
CA ARG A 513 -4.25 5.63 -8.17
C ARG A 513 -4.09 4.19 -7.72
N GLN A 514 -3.19 3.40 -8.33
CA GLN A 514 -2.99 1.99 -8.02
C GLN A 514 -1.52 1.69 -7.80
N SER A 515 -1.22 0.85 -6.80
CA SER A 515 0.13 0.40 -6.50
C SER A 515 0.67 -0.54 -7.58
N SER A 516 2.00 -0.68 -7.67
CA SER A 516 2.64 -1.41 -8.77
C SER A 516 2.98 -2.87 -8.46
N ALA A 517 3.00 -3.30 -7.19
CA ALA A 517 3.17 -4.72 -6.80
C ALA A 517 3.04 -5.00 -5.28
N GLY A 518 3.11 -3.96 -4.45
CA GLY A 518 3.08 -4.05 -3.00
C GLY A 518 4.46 -3.97 -2.34
N TYR A 519 4.45 -4.00 -1.01
CA TYR A 519 5.61 -3.87 -0.10
C TYR A 519 5.53 -4.87 1.03
N ALA A 520 6.67 -5.15 1.66
CA ALA A 520 6.73 -5.98 2.85
C ALA A 520 5.88 -5.37 3.99
N ALA A 521 4.96 -6.17 4.53
CA ALA A 521 4.06 -5.78 5.61
C ALA A 521 4.62 -6.09 7.01
N MET A 522 5.91 -6.39 7.12
CA MET A 522 6.59 -6.74 8.37
C MET A 522 7.96 -6.06 8.48
N SER A 523 8.53 -6.07 9.69
CA SER A 523 9.86 -5.53 9.95
C SER A 523 10.93 -6.23 9.10
N PRO A 524 11.91 -5.49 8.55
CA PRO A 524 13.04 -6.08 7.84
C PRO A 524 13.91 -6.99 8.70
N SER A 525 13.74 -7.02 10.03
CA SER A 525 14.59 -7.78 10.96
C SER A 525 14.69 -9.25 10.57
N LYS A 526 13.57 -9.96 10.36
CA LYS A 526 13.56 -11.35 9.87
C LYS A 526 14.02 -11.45 8.40
N LEU A 527 13.63 -10.48 7.57
CA LEU A 527 13.92 -10.47 6.13
C LEU A 527 15.42 -10.39 5.81
N THR A 528 16.23 -9.80 6.70
CA THR A 528 17.71 -9.74 6.56
C THR A 528 18.42 -11.08 6.77
N TRP A 529 17.70 -12.13 7.18
CA TRP A 529 18.24 -13.49 7.37
C TRP A 529 17.89 -14.43 6.23
N MET A 530 17.22 -13.93 5.19
CA MET A 530 16.69 -14.72 4.10
C MET A 530 17.31 -14.35 2.77
N CYS A 531 17.51 -15.37 1.92
CA CYS A 531 17.84 -15.19 0.51
C CYS A 531 16.70 -15.74 -0.34
N LEU A 532 16.28 -14.95 -1.33
CA LEU A 532 15.22 -15.29 -2.27
C LEU A 532 15.82 -15.68 -3.62
N THR A 533 15.23 -16.66 -4.30
CA THR A 533 15.46 -16.86 -5.73
C THR A 533 14.14 -17.09 -6.48
N THR A 534 14.10 -16.57 -7.71
CA THR A 534 13.01 -16.76 -8.68
C THR A 534 13.48 -17.47 -9.94
N ASP A 535 14.73 -17.96 -9.98
CA ASP A 535 15.32 -18.54 -11.20
C ASP A 535 14.55 -19.79 -11.68
N THR A 536 13.93 -20.49 -10.73
CA THR A 536 13.02 -21.63 -10.93
C THR A 536 11.72 -21.26 -11.65
N LEU A 537 11.38 -19.97 -11.77
CA LEU A 537 10.24 -19.48 -12.54
C LEU A 537 10.61 -19.08 -13.97
N SER A 538 11.88 -19.22 -14.36
CA SER A 538 12.38 -18.74 -15.67
C SER A 538 11.63 -19.30 -16.87
N ILE A 539 11.14 -20.55 -16.79
CA ILE A 539 10.41 -21.24 -17.86
C ILE A 539 9.00 -20.66 -18.05
N LEU A 540 8.36 -20.17 -16.99
CA LEU A 540 7.05 -19.48 -17.05
C LEU A 540 7.14 -18.12 -17.76
N ASN A 541 8.34 -17.56 -17.96
CA ASN A 541 8.50 -16.28 -18.65
C ASN A 541 8.25 -16.36 -20.16
N SER A 542 8.02 -17.57 -20.71
CA SER A 542 7.64 -17.75 -22.12
C SER A 542 6.27 -17.14 -22.45
N ILE A 543 5.36 -17.08 -21.47
CA ILE A 543 4.03 -16.47 -21.58
C ILE A 543 3.92 -15.34 -20.56
N ASN A 544 3.32 -14.22 -20.97
CA ASN A 544 3.04 -13.14 -20.02
C ASN A 544 1.86 -13.51 -19.11
N HIS A 545 2.15 -13.91 -17.88
CA HIS A 545 1.14 -14.17 -16.86
C HIS A 545 0.73 -12.90 -16.11
N ASP A 546 -0.45 -12.92 -15.46
CA ASP A 546 -1.00 -11.77 -14.74
C ASP A 546 -0.51 -11.63 -13.29
N PHE A 547 0.14 -12.66 -12.73
CA PHE A 547 0.71 -12.58 -11.38
C PHE A 547 1.98 -11.71 -11.36
N MET A 548 2.24 -11.08 -10.21
CA MET A 548 3.41 -10.23 -10.02
C MET A 548 4.47 -10.94 -9.18
N HIS A 549 5.68 -11.10 -9.73
CA HIS A 549 6.80 -11.74 -9.01
C HIS A 549 7.11 -11.07 -7.67
N GLN A 550 6.97 -9.74 -7.57
CA GLN A 550 7.24 -9.01 -6.34
C GLN A 550 6.27 -9.42 -5.23
N SER A 551 4.98 -9.59 -5.54
CA SER A 551 3.98 -10.02 -4.56
C SER A 551 4.22 -11.45 -4.12
N LEU A 552 4.61 -12.35 -5.03
CA LEU A 552 5.00 -13.72 -4.71
C LEU A 552 6.17 -13.73 -3.72
N LEU A 553 7.24 -12.99 -4.01
CA LEU A 553 8.41 -12.90 -3.14
C LEU A 553 8.07 -12.39 -1.74
N ILE A 554 7.28 -11.32 -1.64
CA ILE A 554 6.88 -10.74 -0.35
C ILE A 554 6.02 -11.72 0.46
N TYR A 555 5.07 -12.40 -0.19
CA TYR A 555 4.20 -13.37 0.46
C TYR A 555 4.99 -14.57 1.00
N VAL A 556 5.87 -15.14 0.19
CA VAL A 556 6.68 -16.30 0.58
C VAL A 556 7.63 -15.91 1.71
N GLN A 557 8.24 -14.72 1.66
CA GLN A 557 9.04 -14.18 2.76
C GLN A 557 8.25 -14.06 4.06
N ALA A 558 7.06 -13.46 4.00
CA ALA A 558 6.23 -13.25 5.18
C ALA A 558 5.79 -14.59 5.79
N THR A 559 5.45 -15.57 4.96
CA THR A 559 4.97 -16.88 5.43
C THR A 559 6.11 -17.70 6.02
N ILE A 560 7.27 -17.75 5.36
CA ILE A 560 8.44 -18.47 5.87
C ILE A 560 9.02 -17.81 7.12
N ALA A 561 8.94 -16.49 7.24
CA ALA A 561 9.32 -15.77 8.45
C ALA A 561 8.54 -16.21 9.70
N GLU A 562 7.31 -16.68 9.53
CA GLU A 562 6.47 -17.20 10.62
C GLU A 562 6.68 -18.71 10.80
N VAL A 563 6.77 -19.48 9.72
CA VAL A 563 7.00 -20.94 9.78
C VAL A 563 8.37 -21.28 10.38
N MET A 564 9.40 -20.49 10.10
CA MET A 564 10.76 -20.71 10.61
C MET A 564 11.06 -19.92 11.89
N ASP A 565 10.09 -19.21 12.46
CA ASP A 565 10.33 -18.38 13.64
C ASP A 565 10.80 -19.23 14.83
N GLY A 566 11.95 -18.86 15.42
CA GLY A 566 12.53 -19.58 16.55
C GLY A 566 13.30 -20.86 16.19
N HIS A 567 13.37 -21.25 14.91
CA HIS A 567 14.17 -22.40 14.49
C HIS A 567 15.66 -22.03 14.35
N PRO A 568 16.59 -22.72 15.04
CA PRO A 568 18.02 -22.43 15.01
C PRO A 568 18.74 -23.01 13.78
N GLU A 569 18.15 -24.01 13.14
CA GLU A 569 18.76 -24.74 12.04
C GLU A 569 18.67 -23.99 10.71
N GLN A 570 19.60 -24.31 9.82
CA GLN A 570 19.46 -23.95 8.42
C GLN A 570 18.16 -24.53 7.86
N GLY A 571 17.44 -23.69 7.13
CA GLY A 571 16.21 -24.07 6.43
C GLY A 571 16.28 -23.68 4.97
N CYS A 572 15.78 -24.56 4.11
CA CYS A 572 15.30 -24.17 2.79
C CYS A 572 13.80 -24.46 2.77
N ALA A 573 13.02 -23.59 2.16
CA ALA A 573 11.62 -23.89 1.90
C ALA A 573 11.21 -23.41 0.52
N ALA A 574 10.30 -24.15 -0.09
CA ALA A 574 9.75 -23.88 -1.41
C ALA A 574 8.23 -23.73 -1.32
N SER A 575 7.70 -22.74 -2.02
CA SER A 575 6.26 -22.60 -2.29
C SER A 575 6.04 -22.90 -3.76
N LEU A 576 5.27 -23.95 -4.05
CA LEU A 576 4.95 -24.39 -5.40
C LEU A 576 3.83 -23.52 -5.98
N LEU A 577 3.83 -23.33 -7.30
CA LEU A 577 2.79 -22.67 -8.09
C LEU A 577 1.68 -23.65 -8.50
#